data_AF-A0A098E6W0-F1
#
_entry.id   AF-A0A098E6W0-F1
#
_cell.length_a   1.000
_cell.length_b   1.000
_cell.length_c   1.000
_cell.angle_alpha   90.00
_cell.angle_beta   90.00
_cell.angle_gamma   90.00
#
_symmetry.space_group_name_H-M   'P 1'
#
loop_
_entity.id
_entity.type
_entity.pdbx_description
1 polymer ?
#
loop_
_entity_poly.entity_id
_entity_poly.type
_entity_poly.pdbx_seq_one_letter_code
_entity_poly.pdbx_strand_id
1 'polypeptide(L)'
;MRISIYMEILCLEYAVKVLLNINGKRDIKELQKISGAKSLKTTYNILNNLSELHLIEFKRSMKKPNLSPLGNVIKIKLSELEQLMETKEYVGLFSSYIKLRAILFMNGVGMYASDIHDEIYSESRGTTNHILVELEDDKIIEPDFMSRKLSKKGIMLKEKIVELLKTLLVIKRHKEYLNEHQINIPDDYLPLLHTLHNAEIIKDSFYDNMIVFNTVRRMALTGNYLCCVVSGYAENYICVVGEAIKKGIVCRVIISKNVKENIEKNKEIFEMINAMKKNKNSKLMLSKNVDKFTMLLTDKEIALFLFKRNGNVEWYEYLHCKDECCVHFGNEIFKFYEKEAIEI
;
A
#
# COMPACT_ATOMS: atom_id res chain seq x y z
N MET A 1 -1.25 22.20 -3.33
CA MET A 1 -1.61 20.76 -3.23
C MET A 1 -3.07 20.64 -2.76
N ARG A 2 -4.03 20.25 -3.63
CA ARG A 2 -5.41 20.00 -3.18
C ARG A 2 -5.40 18.81 -2.23
N ILE A 3 -5.60 19.08 -0.93
CA ILE A 3 -5.69 18.07 0.10
C ILE A 3 -6.82 17.11 -0.30
N SER A 4 -6.49 15.83 -0.38
CA SER A 4 -7.42 14.79 -0.83
C SER A 4 -8.62 14.69 0.13
N ILE A 5 -9.83 14.37 -0.35
CA ILE A 5 -11.00 14.09 0.52
C ILE A 5 -10.67 13.07 1.64
N TYR A 6 -9.75 12.14 1.36
CA TYR A 6 -9.21 11.17 2.32
C TYR A 6 -8.49 11.85 3.50
N MET A 7 -7.76 12.93 3.24
CA MET A 7 -7.10 13.73 4.26
C MET A 7 -8.08 14.64 4.98
N GLU A 8 -9.09 15.18 4.31
CA GLU A 8 -10.15 15.93 5.00
C GLU A 8 -10.90 15.04 6.00
N ILE A 9 -11.12 13.76 5.65
CA ILE A 9 -11.76 12.79 6.53
C ILE A 9 -10.81 12.30 7.63
N LEU A 10 -9.54 12.03 7.33
CA LEU A 10 -8.57 11.55 8.34
C LEU A 10 -7.98 12.67 9.20
N CYS A 11 -8.07 13.93 8.79
CA CYS A 11 -7.82 15.12 9.64
C CYS A 11 -9.04 15.47 10.51
N LEU A 12 -9.86 14.47 10.82
CA LEU A 12 -10.87 14.55 11.87
C LEU A 12 -10.47 13.54 12.93
N GLU A 13 -10.07 14.05 14.09
CA GLU A 13 -9.72 13.24 15.26
C GLU A 13 -10.80 12.16 15.54
N TYR A 14 -12.08 12.55 15.44
CA TYR A 14 -13.21 11.64 15.60
C TYR A 14 -13.24 10.51 14.56
N ALA A 15 -12.91 10.77 13.30
CA ALA A 15 -12.91 9.76 12.25
C ALA A 15 -11.79 8.75 12.45
N VAL A 16 -10.59 9.20 12.84
CA VAL A 16 -9.48 8.32 13.20
C VAL A 16 -9.85 7.45 14.41
N LYS A 17 -10.44 8.05 15.46
CA LYS A 17 -10.95 7.29 16.62
C LYS A 17 -11.98 6.25 16.22
N VAL A 18 -12.93 6.59 15.34
CA VAL A 18 -13.91 5.62 14.82
C VAL A 18 -13.18 4.49 14.09
N LEU A 19 -12.32 4.81 13.12
CA LEU A 19 -11.63 3.82 12.28
C LEU A 19 -10.81 2.81 13.10
N LEU A 20 -10.02 3.30 14.06
CA LEU A 20 -9.22 2.46 14.97
C LEU A 20 -10.09 1.47 15.77
N ASN A 21 -11.33 1.86 16.05
CA ASN A 21 -12.24 1.14 16.94
C ASN A 21 -13.25 0.25 16.20
N ILE A 22 -13.25 0.23 14.87
CA ILE A 22 -14.05 -0.70 14.07
C ILE A 22 -13.43 -2.11 14.11
N ASN A 23 -14.27 -3.10 14.41
CA ASN A 23 -13.89 -4.51 14.53
C ASN A 23 -15.05 -5.49 14.26
N GLY A 24 -16.16 -5.03 13.67
CA GLY A 24 -17.34 -5.85 13.41
C GLY A 24 -18.22 -6.17 14.62
N LYS A 25 -17.76 -5.89 15.85
CA LYS A 25 -18.50 -6.18 17.08
C LYS A 25 -19.30 -4.98 17.56
N ARG A 26 -18.78 -3.77 17.34
CA ARG A 26 -19.35 -2.54 17.87
C ARG A 26 -20.45 -1.96 16.99
N ASP A 27 -21.51 -1.48 17.63
CA ASP A 27 -22.56 -0.72 16.95
C ASP A 27 -22.22 0.79 16.85
N ILE A 28 -23.08 1.54 16.17
CA ILE A 28 -22.88 2.98 15.96
C ILE A 28 -22.93 3.79 17.27
N LYS A 29 -23.69 3.37 18.29
CA LYS A 29 -23.80 4.07 19.57
C LYS A 29 -22.52 3.89 20.37
N GLU A 30 -21.97 2.69 20.37
CA GLU A 30 -20.67 2.40 20.98
C GLU A 30 -19.54 3.18 20.30
N LEU A 31 -19.52 3.24 18.97
CA LEU A 31 -18.55 4.02 18.21
C LEU A 31 -18.68 5.53 18.46
N GLN A 32 -19.89 6.05 18.63
CA GLN A 32 -20.12 7.44 19.00
C GLN A 32 -19.55 7.75 20.39
N LYS A 33 -19.80 6.88 21.37
CA LYS A 33 -19.29 7.04 22.74
C LYS A 33 -17.76 7.03 22.77
N ILE A 34 -17.12 6.12 22.04
CA ILE A 34 -15.66 5.98 22.02
C ILE A 34 -14.98 7.13 21.27
N SER A 35 -15.56 7.56 20.15
CA SER A 35 -14.99 8.70 19.40
C SER A 35 -15.17 10.02 20.14
N GLY A 36 -16.21 10.17 20.97
CA GLY A 36 -16.58 11.45 21.57
C GLY A 36 -17.33 12.36 20.60
N ALA A 37 -17.89 11.80 19.50
CA ALA A 37 -18.66 12.57 18.53
C ALA A 37 -19.92 13.16 19.18
N LYS A 38 -20.20 14.44 18.89
CA LYS A 38 -21.30 15.22 19.49
C LYS A 38 -22.69 14.62 19.27
N SER A 39 -22.87 13.81 18.22
CA SER A 39 -24.15 13.18 17.90
C SER A 39 -23.99 11.88 17.12
N LEU A 40 -25.01 11.02 17.18
CA LEU A 40 -25.11 9.83 16.34
C LEU A 40 -25.09 10.18 14.85
N LYS A 41 -25.70 11.31 14.45
CA LYS A 41 -25.66 11.82 13.07
C LYS A 41 -24.24 12.08 12.60
N THR A 42 -23.39 12.64 13.46
CA THR A 42 -21.97 12.88 13.15
C THR A 42 -21.22 11.56 12.93
N THR A 43 -21.45 10.59 13.81
CA THR A 43 -20.84 9.26 13.68
C THR A 43 -21.32 8.55 12.41
N TYR A 44 -22.60 8.68 12.06
CA TYR A 44 -23.16 8.13 10.83
C TYR A 44 -22.52 8.74 9.59
N ASN A 45 -22.35 10.06 9.55
CA ASN A 45 -21.66 10.74 8.45
C ASN A 45 -20.21 10.29 8.31
N ILE A 46 -19.48 10.13 9.43
CA ILE A 46 -18.12 9.59 9.43
C ILE A 46 -18.11 8.18 8.82
N LEU A 47 -19.02 7.30 9.25
CA LEU A 47 -19.09 5.93 8.72
C LEU A 47 -19.45 5.91 7.23
N ASN A 48 -20.38 6.75 6.77
CA ASN A 48 -20.69 6.86 5.35
C ASN A 48 -19.47 7.32 4.55
N ASN A 49 -18.77 8.36 5.01
CA ASN A 49 -17.55 8.84 4.39
C ASN A 49 -16.49 7.72 4.32
N LEU A 50 -16.24 7.01 5.43
CA LEU A 50 -15.31 5.87 5.44
C LEU A 50 -15.75 4.75 4.48
N SER A 51 -17.05 4.54 4.31
CA SER A 51 -17.62 3.54 3.39
C SER A 51 -17.48 3.98 1.93
N GLU A 52 -17.67 5.26 1.62
CA GLU A 52 -17.45 5.84 0.29
C GLU A 52 -15.97 5.79 -0.14
N LEU A 53 -15.07 5.83 0.84
CA LEU A 53 -13.64 5.58 0.69
C LEU A 53 -13.28 4.08 0.68
N HIS A 54 -14.26 3.19 0.82
CA HIS A 54 -14.10 1.74 0.92
C HIS A 54 -13.11 1.30 2.01
N LEU A 55 -12.97 2.08 3.08
CA LEU A 55 -12.20 1.68 4.25
C LEU A 55 -13.02 0.77 5.17
N ILE A 56 -14.35 0.81 5.04
CA ILE A 56 -15.25 -0.02 5.84
C ILE A 56 -16.32 -0.65 4.96
N GLU A 57 -16.86 -1.77 5.43
CA GLU A 57 -17.98 -2.48 4.82
C GLU A 57 -19.05 -2.77 5.88
N PHE A 58 -20.32 -2.62 5.51
CA PHE A 58 -21.44 -2.99 6.37
C PHE A 58 -21.89 -4.41 6.06
N LYS A 59 -21.84 -5.32 7.04
CA LYS A 59 -22.44 -6.65 6.88
C LYS A 59 -23.97 -6.51 6.83
N ARG A 60 -24.57 -7.02 5.74
CA ARG A 60 -26.01 -6.92 5.41
C ARG A 60 -26.96 -7.29 6.56
N SER A 61 -26.54 -8.14 7.50
CA SER A 61 -27.37 -8.63 8.60
C SER A 61 -27.18 -7.92 9.95
N MET A 62 -26.16 -7.06 10.14
CA MET A 62 -25.79 -6.62 11.50
C MET A 62 -25.77 -5.11 11.75
N LYS A 63 -25.92 -4.22 10.76
CA LYS A 63 -25.71 -2.76 10.93
C LYS A 63 -24.37 -2.38 11.61
N LYS A 64 -23.42 -3.32 11.70
CA LYS A 64 -22.12 -3.17 12.34
C LYS A 64 -21.04 -3.03 11.26
N PRO A 65 -20.25 -1.94 11.29
CA PRO A 65 -19.17 -1.76 10.32
C PRO A 65 -18.03 -2.74 10.59
N ASN A 66 -17.41 -3.22 9.53
CA ASN A 66 -16.15 -3.97 9.53
C ASN A 66 -15.13 -3.18 8.72
N LEU A 67 -13.84 -3.37 9.02
CA LEU A 67 -12.79 -2.83 8.16
C LEU A 67 -12.77 -3.64 6.87
N SER A 68 -12.63 -2.95 5.74
CA SER A 68 -12.22 -3.58 4.50
C SER A 68 -10.72 -3.92 4.56
N PRO A 69 -10.16 -4.64 3.57
CA PRO A 69 -8.71 -4.80 3.45
C PRO A 69 -7.97 -3.44 3.45
N LEU A 70 -8.48 -2.44 2.73
CA LEU A 70 -7.91 -1.09 2.70
C LEU A 70 -8.03 -0.37 4.05
N GLY A 71 -9.14 -0.55 4.75
CA GLY A 71 -9.31 -0.04 6.11
C GLY A 71 -8.31 -0.63 7.09
N ASN A 72 -7.99 -1.92 6.96
CA ASN A 72 -6.96 -2.57 7.76
C ASN A 72 -5.58 -1.96 7.50
N VAL A 73 -5.22 -1.70 6.24
CA VAL A 73 -3.94 -1.03 5.90
C VAL A 73 -3.84 0.33 6.58
N ILE A 74 -4.88 1.16 6.47
CA ILE A 74 -4.89 2.48 7.13
C ILE A 74 -4.83 2.36 8.65
N LYS A 75 -5.56 1.40 9.25
CA LYS A 75 -5.52 1.15 10.68
C LYS A 75 -4.14 0.72 11.17
N ILE A 76 -3.42 -0.11 10.41
CA ILE A 76 -2.05 -0.50 10.74
C ILE A 76 -1.15 0.74 10.72
N LYS A 77 -1.24 1.57 9.68
CA LYS A 77 -0.46 2.82 9.58
C LYS A 77 -0.73 3.80 10.71
N LEU A 78 -1.98 3.92 11.15
CA LEU A 78 -2.31 4.75 12.31
C LEU A 78 -1.76 4.15 13.62
N SER A 79 -1.79 2.83 13.77
CA SER A 79 -1.19 2.15 14.94
C SER A 79 0.32 2.34 15.02
N GLU A 80 1.04 2.42 13.89
CA GLU A 80 2.47 2.76 13.87
C GLU A 80 2.74 4.15 14.47
N LEU A 81 1.85 5.12 14.21
CA LEU A 81 1.94 6.46 14.81
C LEU A 81 1.67 6.45 16.32
N GLU A 82 0.73 5.63 16.78
CA GLU A 82 0.45 5.43 18.21
C GLU A 82 1.69 4.92 18.94
N GLN A 83 2.38 3.94 18.36
CA GLN A 83 3.59 3.36 18.94
C GLN A 83 4.72 4.39 19.06
N LEU A 84 4.91 5.24 18.06
CA LEU A 84 5.94 6.30 18.09
C LEU A 84 5.63 7.43 19.06
N MET A 85 4.35 7.74 19.24
CA MET A 85 3.94 8.81 20.14
C MET A 85 3.89 8.36 21.60
N GLU A 86 3.84 7.05 21.86
CA GLU A 86 3.72 6.43 23.19
C GLU A 86 2.49 6.90 23.98
N THR A 87 1.50 7.47 23.28
CA THR A 87 0.26 7.99 23.87
C THR A 87 -0.91 7.80 22.92
N LYS A 88 -2.09 7.53 23.49
CA LYS A 88 -3.36 7.51 22.75
C LYS A 88 -3.81 8.90 22.30
N GLU A 89 -3.17 9.95 22.80
CA GLU A 89 -3.42 11.35 22.42
C GLU A 89 -2.82 11.70 21.07
N TYR A 90 -2.06 10.81 20.42
CA TYR A 90 -1.54 11.00 19.07
C TYR A 90 -2.64 11.34 18.04
N VAL A 91 -3.88 10.91 18.31
CA VAL A 91 -5.02 11.23 17.44
C VAL A 91 -5.27 12.74 17.38
N GLY A 92 -4.88 13.49 18.42
CA GLY A 92 -4.86 14.95 18.46
C GLY A 92 -3.93 15.59 17.43
N LEU A 93 -2.98 14.85 16.83
CA LEU A 93 -2.23 15.31 15.66
C LEU A 93 -3.14 15.59 14.47
N PHE A 94 -4.21 14.81 14.35
CA PHE A 94 -5.20 14.90 13.28
C PHE A 94 -6.33 15.89 13.61
N SER A 95 -6.26 16.61 14.73
CA SER A 95 -7.26 17.64 15.07
C SER A 95 -7.14 18.90 14.20
N SER A 96 -5.98 19.12 13.55
CA SER A 96 -5.70 20.29 12.75
C SER A 96 -4.79 19.97 11.55
N TYR A 97 -5.25 20.32 10.35
CA TYR A 97 -4.44 20.20 9.14
C TYR A 97 -3.18 21.09 9.19
N ILE A 98 -3.25 22.22 9.91
CA ILE A 98 -2.13 23.17 10.06
C ILE A 98 -1.02 22.52 10.88
N LYS A 99 -1.36 21.76 11.92
CA LYS A 99 -0.41 21.00 12.75
C LYS A 99 0.35 19.97 11.91
N LEU A 100 -0.36 19.18 11.10
CA LEU A 100 0.26 18.21 10.19
C LEU A 100 1.15 18.90 9.14
N ARG A 101 0.72 20.05 8.60
CA ARG A 101 1.55 20.83 7.65
C ARG A 101 2.84 21.31 8.30
N ALA A 102 2.79 21.80 9.54
CA ALA A 102 3.99 22.24 10.26
C ALA A 102 5.01 21.08 10.37
N ILE A 103 4.56 19.90 10.79
CA ILE A 103 5.41 18.70 10.88
C ILE A 103 5.98 18.31 9.51
N LEU A 104 5.15 18.32 8.46
CA LEU A 104 5.55 17.91 7.11
C LEU A 104 6.52 18.91 6.45
N PHE A 105 6.41 20.19 6.78
CA PHE A 105 7.24 21.24 6.20
C PHE A 105 8.58 21.38 6.91
N MET A 106 8.59 21.33 8.24
CA MET A 106 9.82 21.42 9.04
C MET A 106 10.74 20.22 8.80
N ASN A 107 12.04 20.42 9.03
CA ASN A 107 13.09 19.39 8.93
C ASN A 107 14.00 19.43 10.18
N GLY A 108 15.08 18.65 10.18
CA GLY A 108 16.11 18.70 11.22
C GLY A 108 17.01 19.96 11.18
N VAL A 109 16.65 20.95 10.38
CA VAL A 109 17.33 22.24 10.26
C VAL A 109 16.41 23.34 10.81
N GLY A 110 16.96 24.27 11.58
CA GLY A 110 16.23 25.37 12.19
C GLY A 110 15.48 26.25 11.18
N MET A 111 14.22 26.56 11.50
CA MET A 111 13.32 27.42 10.72
C MET A 111 12.69 28.50 11.60
N TYR A 112 12.61 29.73 11.12
CA TYR A 112 11.98 30.81 11.87
C TYR A 112 10.45 30.64 11.89
N ALA A 113 9.81 31.14 12.95
CA ALA A 113 8.36 31.07 13.09
C ALA A 113 7.60 31.81 11.98
N SER A 114 8.19 32.87 11.41
CA SER A 114 7.67 33.57 10.23
C SER A 114 7.61 32.66 9.01
N ASP A 115 8.69 31.91 8.76
CA ASP A 115 8.79 31.06 7.58
C ASP A 115 7.83 29.87 7.71
N ILE A 116 7.72 29.31 8.92
CA ILE A 116 6.73 28.27 9.21
C ILE A 116 5.30 28.81 9.04
N HIS A 117 5.02 30.03 9.49
CA HIS A 117 3.70 30.66 9.34
C HIS A 117 3.27 30.76 7.88
N ASP A 118 4.16 31.25 7.03
CA ASP A 118 3.90 31.48 5.60
C ASP A 118 3.62 30.14 4.87
N GLU A 119 4.32 29.08 5.27
CA GLU A 119 4.29 27.78 4.57
C GLU A 119 3.16 26.85 5.03
N ILE A 120 2.70 26.99 6.27
CA ILE A 120 1.51 26.26 6.74
C ILE A 120 0.20 26.91 6.31
N TYR A 121 0.25 28.14 5.79
CA TYR A 121 -0.89 28.99 5.40
C TYR A 121 -1.86 29.24 6.56
N SER A 122 -1.32 29.60 7.74
CA SER A 122 -2.16 29.91 8.90
C SER A 122 -2.79 31.29 8.78
N GLU A 123 -4.05 31.44 9.21
CA GLU A 123 -4.76 32.74 9.17
C GLU A 123 -4.15 33.78 10.13
N SER A 124 -3.46 33.36 11.19
CA SER A 124 -2.84 34.27 12.14
C SER A 124 -1.55 33.73 12.74
N ARG A 125 -0.65 34.66 13.11
CA ARG A 125 0.59 34.33 13.85
C ARG A 125 0.30 33.75 15.23
N GLY A 126 -0.81 34.14 15.87
CA GLY A 126 -1.22 33.58 17.16
C GLY A 126 -1.54 32.09 17.07
N THR A 127 -2.30 31.69 16.04
CA THR A 127 -2.59 30.27 15.75
C THR A 127 -1.32 29.48 15.46
N THR A 128 -0.38 30.07 14.71
CA THR A 128 0.91 29.43 14.43
C THR A 128 1.70 29.19 15.72
N ASN A 129 1.82 30.21 16.58
CA ASN A 129 2.53 30.07 17.85
C ASN A 129 1.89 29.01 18.77
N HIS A 130 0.56 28.97 18.85
CA HIS A 130 -0.14 27.95 19.63
C HIS A 130 0.21 26.53 19.16
N ILE A 131 0.20 26.29 17.85
CA ILE A 131 0.56 24.98 17.27
C ILE A 131 2.02 24.64 17.56
N LEU A 132 2.93 25.61 17.44
CA LEU A 132 4.34 25.38 17.73
C LEU A 132 4.56 25.02 19.21
N VAL A 133 3.87 25.67 20.14
CA VAL A 133 3.92 25.33 21.57
C VAL A 133 3.40 23.91 21.81
N GLU A 134 2.26 23.52 21.22
CA GLU A 134 1.75 22.14 21.35
C GLU A 134 2.77 21.10 20.82
N LEU A 135 3.42 21.39 19.69
CA LEU A 135 4.43 20.50 19.12
C LEU A 135 5.72 20.43 19.95
N GLU A 136 6.07 21.51 20.67
CA GLU A 136 7.18 21.53 21.64
C GLU A 136 6.84 20.69 22.88
N ASP A 137 5.63 20.85 23.42
CA ASP A 137 5.13 20.09 24.56
C ASP A 137 5.11 18.58 24.27
N ASP A 138 4.71 18.20 23.04
CA ASP A 138 4.71 16.82 22.55
C ASP A 138 6.12 16.27 22.20
N LYS A 139 7.15 17.13 22.31
CA LYS A 139 8.57 16.87 21.95
C LYS A 139 8.76 16.50 20.47
N ILE A 140 7.87 16.97 19.61
CA ILE A 140 7.94 16.76 18.15
C ILE A 140 8.92 17.76 17.54
N ILE A 141 8.95 18.98 18.05
CA ILE A 141 9.90 20.01 17.66
C ILE A 141 10.72 20.46 18.86
N GLU A 142 11.88 21.04 18.58
CA GLU A 142 12.79 21.57 19.60
C GLU A 142 13.36 22.94 19.19
N PRO A 143 13.72 23.79 20.16
CA PRO A 143 14.38 25.06 19.88
C PRO A 143 15.73 24.85 19.18
N ASP A 144 16.04 25.72 18.22
CA ASP A 144 17.32 25.79 17.52
C ASP A 144 17.75 27.27 17.46
N PHE A 145 18.35 27.75 18.55
CA PHE A 145 18.67 29.17 18.77
C PHE A 145 17.42 30.07 18.65
N MET A 146 17.33 30.90 17.61
CA MET A 146 16.19 31.79 17.33
C MET A 146 15.12 31.14 16.43
N SER A 147 15.25 29.83 16.19
CA SER A 147 14.46 29.07 15.24
C SER A 147 13.96 27.76 15.88
N ARG A 148 13.23 26.94 15.13
CA ARG A 148 12.73 25.63 15.56
C ARG A 148 13.04 24.57 14.53
N LYS A 149 13.30 23.34 14.96
CA LYS A 149 13.51 22.19 14.07
C LYS A 149 12.74 20.97 14.57
N LEU A 150 12.56 19.97 13.71
CA LEU A 150 12.06 18.68 14.14
C LEU A 150 13.09 18.02 15.08
N SER A 151 12.60 17.50 16.20
CA SER A 151 13.39 16.59 17.05
C SER A 151 13.58 15.24 16.33
N LYS A 152 14.40 14.34 16.88
CA LYS A 152 14.51 12.96 16.37
C LYS A 152 13.15 12.25 16.31
N LYS A 153 12.32 12.43 17.34
CA LYS A 153 10.94 11.91 17.39
C LYS A 153 10.10 12.53 16.27
N GLY A 154 10.22 13.85 16.06
CA GLY A 154 9.51 14.55 14.99
C GLY A 154 9.88 14.10 13.58
N ILE A 155 11.16 13.79 13.34
CA ILE A 155 11.63 13.24 12.05
C ILE A 155 10.99 11.87 11.79
N MET A 156 11.05 10.95 12.76
CA MET A 156 10.42 9.62 12.64
C MET A 156 8.89 9.73 12.45
N LEU A 157 8.25 10.64 13.18
CA LEU A 157 6.82 10.90 13.04
C LEU A 157 6.47 11.42 11.65
N LYS A 158 7.24 12.38 11.13
CA LYS A 158 7.09 12.91 9.77
C LYS A 158 7.16 11.81 8.73
N GLU A 159 8.15 10.92 8.82
CA GLU A 159 8.29 9.79 7.90
C GLU A 159 7.04 8.90 7.89
N LYS A 160 6.49 8.57 9.06
CA LYS A 160 5.26 7.78 9.16
C LYS A 160 4.01 8.50 8.66
N ILE A 161 3.90 9.80 8.88
CA ILE A 161 2.83 10.60 8.28
C ILE A 161 2.96 10.56 6.74
N VAL A 162 4.17 10.69 6.19
CA VAL A 162 4.40 10.60 4.74
C VAL A 162 4.02 9.22 4.19
N GLU A 163 4.36 8.12 4.88
CA GLU A 163 3.93 6.78 4.49
C GLU A 163 2.39 6.65 4.47
N LEU A 164 1.71 7.17 5.49
CA LEU A 164 0.24 7.19 5.54
C LEU A 164 -0.35 7.99 4.37
N LEU A 165 0.20 9.18 4.07
CA LEU A 165 -0.24 10.01 2.94
C LEU A 165 -0.07 9.29 1.60
N LYS A 166 1.08 8.65 1.40
CA LYS A 166 1.37 7.84 0.20
C LYS A 166 0.40 6.66 0.08
N THR A 167 0.06 6.01 1.18
CA THR A 167 -0.95 4.93 1.20
C THR A 167 -2.32 5.44 0.75
N LEU A 168 -2.76 6.58 1.27
CA LEU A 168 -4.02 7.20 0.85
C LEU A 168 -4.00 7.61 -0.62
N LEU A 169 -2.84 8.02 -1.13
CA LEU A 169 -2.67 8.34 -2.55
C LEU A 169 -2.81 7.10 -3.44
N VAL A 170 -2.23 5.96 -3.06
CA VAL A 170 -2.41 4.66 -3.74
C VAL A 170 -3.89 4.30 -3.80
N ILE A 171 -4.57 4.31 -2.65
CA ILE A 171 -5.99 3.98 -2.54
C ILE A 171 -6.82 4.89 -3.43
N LYS A 172 -6.55 6.19 -3.41
CA LYS A 172 -7.28 7.16 -4.22
C LYS A 172 -7.06 6.90 -5.71
N ARG A 173 -5.81 6.75 -6.14
CA ARG A 173 -5.43 6.66 -7.56
C ARG A 173 -5.93 5.37 -8.19
N HIS A 174 -5.93 4.28 -7.43
CA HIS A 174 -6.26 2.94 -7.93
C HIS A 174 -7.54 2.38 -7.31
N LYS A 175 -8.46 3.27 -6.89
CA LYS A 175 -9.69 2.93 -6.17
C LYS A 175 -10.49 1.83 -6.85
N GLU A 176 -10.78 2.00 -8.14
CA GLU A 176 -11.57 1.06 -8.94
C GLU A 176 -10.90 -0.32 -9.00
N TYR A 177 -9.61 -0.35 -9.34
CA TYR A 177 -8.81 -1.57 -9.37
C TYR A 177 -8.78 -2.25 -7.99
N LEU A 178 -8.37 -1.57 -6.92
CA LEU A 178 -8.25 -2.16 -5.58
C LEU A 178 -9.60 -2.61 -5.00
N ASN A 179 -10.71 -1.99 -5.42
CA ASN A 179 -12.05 -2.38 -4.99
C ASN A 179 -12.51 -3.70 -5.62
N GLU A 180 -12.22 -3.91 -6.89
CA GLU A 180 -12.66 -5.10 -7.61
C GLU A 180 -11.77 -6.32 -7.33
N HIS A 181 -10.56 -6.08 -6.82
CA HIS A 181 -9.55 -7.10 -6.55
C HIS A 181 -9.39 -7.45 -5.07
N GLN A 182 -8.79 -8.61 -4.82
CA GLN A 182 -8.36 -9.06 -3.52
C GLN A 182 -6.92 -8.60 -3.29
N ILE A 183 -6.70 -7.88 -2.20
CA ILE A 183 -5.36 -7.46 -1.77
C ILE A 183 -4.80 -8.57 -0.88
N ASN A 184 -4.50 -9.71 -1.47
CA ASN A 184 -3.94 -10.87 -0.77
C ASN A 184 -2.40 -10.82 -0.84
N ILE A 185 -1.83 -9.70 -0.43
CA ILE A 185 -0.39 -9.59 -0.20
C ILE A 185 -0.17 -10.03 1.25
N PRO A 186 0.91 -10.76 1.60
CA PRO A 186 1.08 -11.23 2.97
C PRO A 186 1.04 -10.07 3.97
N ASP A 187 0.38 -10.29 5.11
CA ASP A 187 -0.01 -9.23 6.06
C ASP A 187 1.17 -8.35 6.51
N ASP A 188 2.35 -8.96 6.69
CA ASP A 188 3.59 -8.27 7.08
C ASP A 188 4.05 -7.22 6.04
N TYR A 189 3.64 -7.35 4.78
CA TYR A 189 4.01 -6.43 3.70
C TYR A 189 2.89 -5.46 3.32
N LEU A 190 1.66 -5.64 3.82
CA LEU A 190 0.57 -4.67 3.62
C LEU A 190 0.94 -3.24 4.07
N PRO A 191 1.71 -3.01 5.15
CA PRO A 191 2.18 -1.68 5.52
C PRO A 191 3.08 -1.03 4.45
N LEU A 192 3.67 -1.81 3.55
CA LEU A 192 4.52 -1.30 2.47
C LEU A 192 3.73 -0.87 1.23
N LEU A 193 2.38 -0.93 1.25
CA LEU A 193 1.54 -0.51 0.13
C LEU A 193 1.82 0.93 -0.32
N HIS A 194 2.24 1.81 0.61
CA HIS A 194 2.66 3.18 0.32
C HIS A 194 3.78 3.29 -0.73
N THR A 195 4.59 2.25 -0.92
CA THR A 195 5.65 2.22 -1.95
C THR A 195 5.05 2.33 -3.35
N LEU A 196 3.85 1.81 -3.58
CA LEU A 196 3.13 1.82 -4.86
C LEU A 196 2.49 3.18 -5.21
N HIS A 197 2.80 4.26 -4.49
CA HIS A 197 2.17 5.59 -4.69
C HIS A 197 2.35 6.20 -6.09
N ASN A 198 3.38 5.78 -6.84
CA ASN A 198 3.60 6.16 -8.23
C ASN A 198 3.27 5.04 -9.22
N ALA A 199 2.61 3.97 -8.76
CA ALA A 199 2.16 2.93 -9.65
C ALA A 199 1.11 3.47 -10.65
N GLU A 200 0.98 2.76 -11.75
CA GLU A 200 0.01 2.99 -12.80
C GLU A 200 -0.76 1.69 -13.06
N ILE A 201 -1.99 1.82 -13.57
CA ILE A 201 -2.72 0.65 -14.09
C ILE A 201 -2.42 0.55 -15.57
N ILE A 202 -1.75 -0.53 -15.96
CA ILE A 202 -1.62 -0.91 -17.37
C ILE A 202 -2.80 -1.80 -17.68
N LYS A 203 -3.59 -1.41 -18.69
CA LYS A 203 -4.84 -2.07 -19.05
C LYS A 203 -5.00 -2.12 -20.57
N ASP A 204 -5.45 -3.26 -21.06
CA ASP A 204 -5.84 -3.42 -22.45
C ASP A 204 -7.09 -2.59 -22.77
N SER A 205 -7.21 -2.16 -24.01
CA SER A 205 -8.37 -1.42 -24.50
C SER A 205 -9.12 -2.23 -25.54
N PHE A 206 -10.32 -1.77 -25.90
CA PHE A 206 -11.07 -2.35 -27.02
C PHE A 206 -10.28 -2.32 -28.35
N TYR A 207 -9.43 -1.30 -28.53
CA TYR A 207 -8.67 -1.09 -29.76
C TYR A 207 -7.29 -1.77 -29.76
N ASP A 208 -6.76 -2.09 -28.58
CA ASP A 208 -5.46 -2.75 -28.42
C ASP A 208 -5.53 -3.66 -27.19
N ASN A 209 -5.65 -4.96 -27.46
CA ASN A 209 -5.74 -6.02 -26.47
C ASN A 209 -4.38 -6.71 -26.21
N MET A 210 -3.28 -6.09 -26.63
CA MET A 210 -1.94 -6.62 -26.49
C MET A 210 -1.02 -5.72 -25.66
N ILE A 211 -1.50 -4.57 -25.17
CA ILE A 211 -0.72 -3.61 -24.37
C ILE A 211 -0.13 -4.33 -23.15
N VAL A 212 -0.96 -5.06 -22.42
CA VAL A 212 -0.57 -5.70 -21.15
C VAL A 212 0.46 -6.79 -21.42
N PHE A 213 0.17 -7.70 -22.35
CA PHE A 213 1.08 -8.78 -22.72
C PHE A 213 2.42 -8.25 -23.24
N ASN A 214 2.40 -7.28 -24.16
CA ASN A 214 3.61 -6.69 -24.72
C ASN A 214 4.45 -5.98 -23.66
N THR A 215 3.81 -5.32 -22.70
CA THR A 215 4.51 -4.64 -21.61
C THR A 215 5.18 -5.65 -20.67
N VAL A 216 4.47 -6.73 -20.30
CA VAL A 216 5.04 -7.81 -19.50
C VAL A 216 6.18 -8.51 -20.23
N ARG A 217 6.01 -8.82 -21.51
CA ARG A 217 7.05 -9.44 -22.33
C ARG A 217 8.28 -8.54 -22.44
N ARG A 218 8.10 -7.24 -22.68
CA ARG A 218 9.20 -6.26 -22.68
C ARG A 218 9.94 -6.27 -21.34
N MET A 219 9.20 -6.19 -20.23
CA MET A 219 9.76 -6.19 -18.90
C MET A 219 10.64 -7.43 -18.66
N ALA A 220 10.07 -8.62 -18.89
CA ALA A 220 10.77 -9.89 -18.68
C ALA A 220 12.04 -10.04 -19.54
N LEU A 221 12.06 -9.46 -20.76
CA LEU A 221 13.17 -9.60 -21.70
C LEU A 221 14.22 -8.48 -21.61
N THR A 222 14.01 -7.45 -20.80
CA THR A 222 14.93 -6.30 -20.65
C THR A 222 15.50 -6.14 -19.23
N GLY A 223 15.02 -6.92 -18.27
CA GLY A 223 15.58 -7.02 -16.93
C GLY A 223 16.87 -7.85 -16.90
N ASN A 224 17.72 -7.58 -15.91
CA ASN A 224 18.92 -8.37 -15.63
C ASN A 224 18.58 -9.72 -14.97
N TYR A 225 17.46 -9.76 -14.25
CA TYR A 225 16.86 -10.99 -13.71
C TYR A 225 15.34 -10.91 -13.82
N LEU A 226 14.69 -12.06 -13.69
CA LEU A 226 13.24 -12.18 -13.60
C LEU A 226 12.88 -13.03 -12.37
N CYS A 227 12.18 -12.43 -11.42
CA CYS A 227 11.59 -13.11 -10.27
C CYS A 227 10.07 -13.13 -10.43
N CYS A 228 9.45 -14.30 -10.30
CA CYS A 228 8.01 -14.44 -10.48
C CYS A 228 7.38 -15.17 -9.29
N VAL A 229 6.24 -14.67 -8.81
CA VAL A 229 5.31 -15.41 -7.95
C VAL A 229 4.03 -15.59 -8.76
N VAL A 230 3.70 -16.83 -9.11
CA VAL A 230 2.63 -17.14 -10.07
C VAL A 230 1.59 -18.05 -9.42
N SER A 231 0.42 -17.51 -9.10
CA SER A 231 -0.70 -18.28 -8.57
C SER A 231 -1.77 -18.61 -9.61
N GLY A 232 -1.78 -17.86 -10.73
CA GLY A 232 -2.71 -18.04 -11.85
C GLY A 232 -2.03 -18.61 -13.09
N TYR A 233 -2.73 -19.46 -13.84
CA TYR A 233 -2.22 -20.02 -15.10
C TYR A 233 -2.71 -19.20 -16.30
N ALA A 234 -1.78 -18.73 -17.12
CA ALA A 234 -2.02 -18.24 -18.47
C ALA A 234 -0.82 -18.61 -19.34
N GLU A 235 -1.08 -19.40 -20.37
CA GLU A 235 -0.06 -20.05 -21.20
C GLU A 235 0.90 -19.03 -21.83
N ASN A 236 0.37 -17.96 -22.42
CA ASN A 236 1.15 -16.89 -23.04
C ASN A 236 2.14 -16.24 -22.06
N TYR A 237 1.75 -16.01 -20.80
CA TYR A 237 2.64 -15.44 -19.77
C TYR A 237 3.71 -16.42 -19.31
N ILE A 238 3.40 -17.72 -19.29
CA ILE A 238 4.39 -18.75 -18.99
C ILE A 238 5.43 -18.84 -20.12
N CYS A 239 5.00 -18.74 -21.38
CA CYS A 239 5.90 -18.70 -22.53
C CYS A 239 6.89 -17.53 -22.47
N VAL A 240 6.48 -16.37 -21.93
CA VAL A 240 7.38 -15.22 -21.71
C VAL A 240 8.56 -15.58 -20.79
N VAL A 241 8.32 -16.37 -19.74
CA VAL A 241 9.39 -16.87 -18.86
C VAL A 241 10.34 -17.77 -19.66
N GLY A 242 9.80 -18.67 -20.48
CA GLY A 242 10.59 -19.54 -21.38
C GLY A 242 11.46 -18.76 -22.36
N GLU A 243 10.93 -17.68 -22.93
CA GLU A 243 11.71 -16.76 -23.78
C GLU A 243 12.85 -16.10 -23.02
N ALA A 244 12.60 -15.62 -21.79
CA ALA A 244 13.63 -15.01 -20.94
C ALA A 244 14.77 -15.99 -20.64
N ILE A 245 14.43 -17.24 -20.28
CA ILE A 245 15.43 -18.30 -20.04
C ILE A 245 16.25 -18.59 -21.29
N LYS A 246 15.61 -18.70 -22.46
CA LYS A 246 16.30 -18.94 -23.74
C LYS A 246 17.27 -17.80 -24.11
N LYS A 247 16.98 -16.57 -23.69
CA LYS A 247 17.89 -15.41 -23.82
C LYS A 247 19.00 -15.36 -22.77
N GLY A 248 19.06 -16.32 -21.85
CA GLY A 248 20.07 -16.37 -20.80
C GLY A 248 19.75 -15.50 -19.58
N ILE A 249 18.53 -14.98 -19.46
CA ILE A 249 18.10 -14.22 -18.28
C ILE A 249 17.93 -15.17 -17.09
N VAL A 250 18.46 -14.77 -15.94
CA VAL A 250 18.33 -15.52 -14.69
C VAL A 250 16.88 -15.43 -14.20
N CYS A 251 16.19 -16.57 -14.17
CA CYS A 251 14.76 -16.64 -13.84
C CYS A 251 14.53 -17.45 -12.56
N ARG A 252 13.90 -16.86 -11.55
CA ARG A 252 13.48 -17.55 -10.32
C ARG A 252 11.96 -17.48 -10.21
N VAL A 253 11.31 -18.62 -10.34
CA VAL A 253 9.85 -18.69 -10.49
C VAL A 253 9.27 -19.54 -9.38
N ILE A 254 8.42 -18.93 -8.56
CA ILE A 254 7.63 -19.60 -7.53
C ILE A 254 6.23 -19.79 -8.09
N ILE A 255 5.75 -21.03 -8.13
CA ILE A 255 4.41 -21.36 -8.62
C ILE A 255 3.54 -21.97 -7.53
N SER A 256 2.23 -21.78 -7.65
CA SER A 256 1.25 -22.50 -6.84
C SER A 256 1.08 -23.94 -7.33
N LYS A 257 0.49 -24.79 -6.48
CA LYS A 257 0.11 -26.17 -6.85
C LYS A 257 -0.80 -26.21 -8.09
N ASN A 258 -1.78 -25.31 -8.16
CA ASN A 258 -2.70 -25.24 -9.31
C ASN A 258 -1.95 -24.92 -10.61
N VAL A 259 -1.00 -23.99 -10.58
CA VAL A 259 -0.18 -23.67 -11.75
C VAL A 259 0.65 -24.87 -12.18
N LYS A 260 1.27 -25.58 -11.22
CA LYS A 260 2.01 -26.82 -11.51
C LYS A 260 1.15 -27.86 -12.24
N GLU A 261 -0.04 -28.15 -11.73
CA GLU A 261 -0.97 -29.13 -12.32
C GLU A 261 -1.40 -28.76 -13.75
N ASN A 262 -1.46 -27.47 -14.08
CA ASN A 262 -1.74 -27.01 -15.45
C ASN A 262 -0.51 -27.10 -16.35
N ILE A 263 0.67 -26.76 -15.81
CA ILE A 263 1.94 -26.86 -16.53
C ILE A 263 2.27 -28.31 -16.94
N GLU A 264 2.06 -29.28 -16.05
CA GLU A 264 2.36 -30.70 -16.31
C GLU A 264 1.53 -31.29 -17.46
N LYS A 265 0.42 -30.63 -17.86
CA LYS A 265 -0.42 -31.03 -18.99
C LYS A 265 0.06 -30.45 -20.32
N ASN A 266 1.04 -29.54 -20.32
CA ASN A 266 1.48 -28.82 -21.51
C ASN A 266 2.92 -29.18 -21.92
N LYS A 267 3.08 -29.70 -23.15
CA LYS A 267 4.38 -30.13 -23.69
C LYS A 267 5.37 -28.98 -23.89
N GLU A 268 4.92 -27.79 -24.30
CA GLU A 268 5.82 -26.64 -24.51
C GLU A 268 6.41 -26.15 -23.19
N ILE A 269 5.61 -26.18 -22.13
CA ILE A 269 6.06 -25.78 -20.80
C ILE A 269 7.03 -26.83 -20.22
N PHE A 270 6.87 -28.11 -20.57
CA PHE A 270 7.87 -29.13 -20.23
C PHE A 270 9.25 -28.80 -20.82
N GLU A 271 9.32 -28.29 -22.05
CA GLU A 271 10.58 -27.81 -22.64
C GLU A 271 11.15 -26.61 -21.88
N MET A 272 10.31 -25.69 -21.43
CA MET A 272 10.72 -24.58 -20.57
C MET A 272 11.33 -25.07 -19.24
N ILE A 273 10.70 -26.04 -18.58
CA ILE A 273 11.24 -26.66 -17.35
C ILE A 273 12.61 -27.27 -17.63
N ASN A 274 12.77 -28.00 -18.73
CA ASN A 274 14.04 -28.58 -19.12
C ASN A 274 15.10 -27.51 -19.41
N ALA A 275 14.72 -26.39 -20.03
CA ALA A 275 15.61 -25.27 -20.26
C ALA A 275 16.05 -24.60 -18.94
N MET A 276 15.14 -24.46 -17.96
CA MET A 276 15.50 -23.98 -16.61
C MET A 276 16.53 -24.90 -15.95
N LYS A 277 16.32 -26.22 -15.98
CA LYS A 277 17.25 -27.19 -15.37
C LYS A 277 18.66 -27.14 -15.98
N LYS A 278 18.81 -26.69 -17.23
CA LYS A 278 20.12 -26.49 -17.89
C LYS A 278 20.77 -25.16 -17.49
N ASN A 279 20.00 -24.14 -17.14
CA ASN A 279 20.52 -22.86 -16.68
C ASN A 279 20.71 -22.90 -15.16
N LYS A 280 21.96 -23.10 -14.71
CA LYS A 280 22.32 -23.27 -13.28
C LYS A 280 21.85 -22.13 -12.35
N ASN A 281 21.55 -20.96 -12.90
CA ASN A 281 21.13 -19.80 -12.12
C ASN A 281 19.60 -19.64 -12.09
N SER A 282 18.87 -20.36 -12.93
CA SER A 282 17.41 -20.31 -12.98
C SER A 282 16.79 -21.42 -12.13
N LYS A 283 15.66 -21.12 -11.49
CA LYS A 283 14.99 -22.01 -10.54
C LYS A 283 13.49 -22.01 -10.77
N LEU A 284 12.90 -23.20 -10.77
CA LEU A 284 11.46 -23.38 -10.62
C LEU A 284 11.19 -23.94 -9.23
N MET A 285 10.31 -23.29 -8.49
CA MET A 285 10.02 -23.62 -7.11
C MET A 285 8.51 -23.72 -6.90
N LEU A 286 8.08 -24.66 -6.09
CA LEU A 286 6.70 -24.88 -5.68
C LEU A 286 6.51 -24.36 -4.26
N SER A 287 5.54 -23.46 -4.07
CA SER A 287 5.09 -23.08 -2.72
C SER A 287 3.65 -23.52 -2.50
N LYS A 288 3.37 -24.04 -1.30
CA LYS A 288 2.01 -24.49 -0.91
C LYS A 288 1.08 -23.33 -0.60
N ASN A 289 1.64 -22.18 -0.22
CA ASN A 289 0.91 -21.08 0.39
C ASN A 289 0.90 -19.83 -0.50
N VAL A 290 0.97 -19.95 -1.83
CA VAL A 290 0.94 -18.77 -2.70
C VAL A 290 -0.44 -18.12 -2.64
N ASP A 291 -0.48 -16.86 -2.23
CA ASP A 291 -1.71 -16.07 -2.23
C ASP A 291 -2.27 -15.87 -3.65
N LYS A 292 -3.54 -15.42 -3.74
CA LYS A 292 -4.24 -15.18 -5.00
C LYS A 292 -3.81 -13.88 -5.69
N PHE A 293 -2.55 -13.82 -6.10
CA PHE A 293 -2.00 -12.79 -7.00
C PHE A 293 -0.88 -13.39 -7.86
N THR A 294 -0.59 -12.73 -8.99
CA THR A 294 0.60 -13.02 -9.78
C THR A 294 1.49 -11.78 -9.80
N MET A 295 2.78 -11.94 -9.53
CA MET A 295 3.77 -10.87 -9.54
C MET A 295 4.94 -11.25 -10.43
N LEU A 296 5.34 -10.32 -11.28
CA LEU A 296 6.59 -10.39 -12.03
C LEU A 296 7.46 -9.21 -11.61
N LEU A 297 8.73 -9.49 -11.38
CA LEU A 297 9.67 -8.55 -10.82
C LEU A 297 11.00 -8.64 -11.57
N THR A 298 11.55 -7.49 -11.91
CA THR A 298 12.91 -7.35 -12.44
C THR A 298 13.72 -6.44 -11.52
N ASP A 299 14.96 -6.15 -11.89
CA ASP A 299 15.78 -5.11 -11.25
C ASP A 299 15.25 -3.68 -11.48
N LYS A 300 14.31 -3.49 -12.41
CA LYS A 300 13.85 -2.17 -12.86
C LYS A 300 12.40 -1.87 -12.57
N GLU A 301 11.56 -2.89 -12.45
CA GLU A 301 10.11 -2.72 -12.40
C GLU A 301 9.38 -3.96 -11.86
N ILE A 302 8.17 -3.73 -11.35
CA ILE A 302 7.23 -4.72 -10.84
C ILE A 302 5.91 -4.65 -11.63
N ALA A 303 5.37 -5.82 -11.97
CA ALA A 303 4.00 -6.01 -12.44
C ALA A 303 3.24 -6.87 -11.43
N LEU A 304 2.14 -6.36 -10.90
CA LEU A 304 1.30 -7.02 -9.89
C LEU A 304 -0.13 -7.20 -10.41
N PHE A 305 -0.48 -8.45 -10.73
CA PHE A 305 -1.80 -8.90 -11.11
C PHE A 305 -2.54 -9.39 -9.87
N LEU A 306 -3.43 -8.56 -9.33
CA LEU A 306 -4.33 -8.99 -8.26
C LEU A 306 -5.48 -9.80 -8.84
N PHE A 307 -6.02 -10.74 -8.08
CA PHE A 307 -7.20 -11.51 -8.52
C PHE A 307 -8.47 -10.76 -8.15
N LYS A 308 -9.53 -10.88 -8.95
CA LYS A 308 -10.83 -10.31 -8.62
C LYS A 308 -11.39 -10.94 -7.34
N ARG A 309 -12.29 -10.23 -6.67
CA ARG A 309 -12.97 -10.73 -5.45
C ARG A 309 -13.72 -12.05 -5.65
N ASN A 310 -14.16 -12.34 -6.86
CA ASN A 310 -14.78 -13.63 -7.23
C ASN A 310 -13.76 -14.77 -7.45
N GLY A 311 -12.45 -14.50 -7.34
CA GLY A 311 -11.36 -15.46 -7.50
C GLY A 311 -10.80 -15.57 -8.92
N ASN A 312 -11.39 -14.87 -9.90
CA ASN A 312 -10.89 -14.89 -11.28
C ASN A 312 -9.62 -14.04 -11.41
N VAL A 313 -8.73 -14.48 -12.31
CA VAL A 313 -7.57 -13.69 -12.71
C VAL A 313 -7.92 -12.88 -13.94
N GLU A 314 -7.62 -11.58 -13.92
CA GLU A 314 -7.69 -10.74 -15.10
C GLU A 314 -6.29 -10.48 -15.62
N TRP A 315 -6.01 -11.01 -16.81
CA TRP A 315 -4.71 -10.89 -17.45
C TRP A 315 -4.62 -9.68 -18.40
N TYR A 316 -5.61 -8.79 -18.34
CA TYR A 316 -5.75 -7.61 -19.20
C TYR A 316 -5.66 -6.29 -18.41
N GLU A 317 -5.40 -6.34 -17.11
CA GLU A 317 -5.08 -5.16 -16.29
C GLU A 317 -4.21 -5.52 -15.08
N TYR A 318 -3.23 -4.66 -14.75
CA TYR A 318 -2.36 -4.86 -13.58
C TYR A 318 -1.74 -3.57 -13.06
N LEU A 319 -1.25 -3.62 -11.82
CA LEU A 319 -0.46 -2.55 -11.20
C LEU A 319 1.00 -2.63 -11.67
N HIS A 320 1.49 -1.55 -12.27
CA HIS A 320 2.87 -1.43 -12.75
C HIS A 320 3.59 -0.31 -12.00
N CYS A 321 4.84 -0.55 -11.58
CA CYS A 321 5.66 0.48 -10.97
C CYS A 321 7.15 0.28 -11.31
N LYS A 322 7.86 1.39 -11.51
CA LYS A 322 9.31 1.41 -11.81
C LYS A 322 10.16 2.02 -10.70
N ASP A 323 9.53 2.54 -9.64
CA ASP A 323 10.26 3.15 -8.53
C ASP A 323 11.07 2.08 -7.80
N GLU A 324 12.27 2.45 -7.37
CA GLU A 324 13.17 1.57 -6.61
C GLU A 324 12.50 0.99 -5.35
N CYS A 325 11.70 1.80 -4.65
CA CYS A 325 10.94 1.34 -3.49
C CYS A 325 9.89 0.27 -3.84
N CYS A 326 9.28 0.34 -5.03
CA CYS A 326 8.35 -0.69 -5.51
C CYS A 326 9.08 -1.99 -5.85
N VAL A 327 10.28 -1.90 -6.44
CA VAL A 327 11.13 -3.06 -6.72
C VAL A 327 11.60 -3.71 -5.42
N HIS A 328 11.97 -2.92 -4.42
CA HIS A 328 12.29 -3.44 -3.08
C HIS A 328 11.09 -4.15 -2.44
N PHE A 329 9.91 -3.53 -2.49
CA PHE A 329 8.66 -4.14 -2.03
C PHE A 329 8.39 -5.51 -2.70
N GLY A 330 8.51 -5.60 -4.02
CA GLY A 330 8.37 -6.87 -4.75
C GLY A 330 9.41 -7.91 -4.35
N ASN A 331 10.65 -7.48 -4.10
CA ASN A 331 11.73 -8.37 -3.66
C ASN A 331 11.44 -8.97 -2.28
N GLU A 332 10.94 -8.17 -1.33
CA GLU A 332 10.60 -8.65 0.01
C GLU A 332 9.45 -9.66 -0.02
N ILE A 333 8.41 -9.41 -0.82
CA ILE A 333 7.34 -10.38 -1.08
C ILE A 333 7.90 -11.67 -1.71
N PHE A 334 8.76 -11.55 -2.73
CA PHE A 334 9.35 -12.72 -3.38
C PHE A 334 10.15 -13.58 -2.38
N LYS A 335 11.01 -12.96 -1.57
CA LYS A 335 11.81 -13.64 -0.53
C LYS A 335 10.94 -14.31 0.52
N PHE A 336 9.80 -13.71 0.90
CA PHE A 336 8.85 -14.34 1.82
C PHE A 336 8.41 -15.71 1.31
N TYR A 337 7.96 -15.76 0.05
CA TYR A 337 7.52 -16.99 -0.56
C TYR A 337 8.64 -17.99 -0.80
N GLU A 338 9.83 -17.49 -1.14
CA GLU A 338 10.98 -18.33 -1.41
C GLU A 338 11.43 -19.13 -0.19
N LYS A 339 11.32 -18.57 1.02
CA LYS A 339 11.72 -19.24 2.27
C LYS A 339 11.03 -20.60 2.48
N GLU A 340 9.79 -20.74 2.00
CA GLU A 340 8.99 -21.96 2.15
C GLU A 340 8.89 -22.77 0.84
N ALA A 341 9.46 -22.27 -0.25
CA ALA A 341 9.34 -22.89 -1.55
C ALA A 341 10.34 -24.04 -1.72
N ILE A 342 9.93 -25.08 -2.45
CA ILE A 342 10.73 -26.27 -2.74
C ILE A 342 11.07 -26.27 -4.23
N GLU A 343 12.35 -26.37 -4.58
CA GLU A 343 12.80 -26.48 -5.98
C GLU A 343 12.33 -27.80 -6.61
N ILE A 344 11.86 -27.76 -7.88
CA ILE A 344 11.24 -28.91 -8.59
C ILE A 344 11.79 -29.18 -10.00
#